data_AF-A0A943PAR8-F1
#
_entry.id   AF-A0A943PAR8-F1
#
_cell.length_a   1.000
_cell.length_b   1.000
_cell.length_c   1.000
_cell.angle_alpha   90.00
_cell.angle_beta   90.00
_cell.angle_gamma   90.00
#
_symmetry.space_group_name_H-M   'P 1'
#
loop_
_entity.id
_entity.type
_entity.pdbx_description
1 polymer ?
#
loop_
_entity_poly.entity_id
_entity_poly.type
_entity_poly.pdbx_seq_one_letter_code
_entity_poly.pdbx_strand_id
1 'polypeptide(L)'
;MQRILNADIVDITPIDGGFIYAEKKMLENGSCRVSFYSYDCETSISTPITRGEYVSCKFGQNGSRIADELGQKGEFIFAQPTRFFNNCTVTLDRAGTFSLFTPEGSCVRRYEFTYQGAPACNPVAYEKSLWCVVPERDAIINYSIDEARVLLRIGGGAQSAFSYPTSITLIRGNIYVCNRDSHKIRTVQIGNNTYAIDDYRTFNEPVYKYFRVGSREYALLDSGVYEI
;
A
#
# COMPACT_ATOMS: atom_id res chain seq x y z
N MET A 1 15.34 2.50 16.22
CA MET A 1 14.83 1.49 15.28
C MET A 1 14.82 0.14 15.98
N GLN A 2 13.63 -0.42 16.21
CA GLN A 2 13.44 -1.69 16.90
C GLN A 2 12.68 -2.63 15.97
N ARG A 3 13.21 -3.84 15.75
CA ARG A 3 12.47 -4.87 15.01
C ARG A 3 11.35 -5.38 15.90
N ILE A 4 10.11 -5.24 15.43
CA ILE A 4 8.91 -5.67 16.16
C ILE A 4 8.34 -6.98 15.62
N LEU A 5 8.56 -7.29 14.34
CA LEU A 5 8.15 -8.55 13.73
C LEU A 5 9.28 -9.13 12.87
N ASN A 6 9.53 -10.44 13.04
CA ASN A 6 10.45 -11.23 12.22
C ASN A 6 9.63 -12.31 11.50
N ALA A 7 9.02 -11.92 10.37
CA ALA A 7 8.03 -12.73 9.66
C ALA A 7 8.05 -12.42 8.15
N ASP A 8 7.69 -13.39 7.31
CA ASP A 8 7.53 -13.19 5.86
C ASP A 8 6.17 -12.51 5.59
N ILE A 9 6.18 -11.17 5.62
CA ILE A 9 4.97 -10.35 5.48
C ILE A 9 4.59 -10.22 4.01
N VAL A 10 3.40 -10.72 3.65
CA VAL A 10 2.85 -10.58 2.29
C VAL A 10 1.97 -9.35 2.12
N ASP A 11 1.31 -8.91 3.20
CA ASP A 11 0.58 -7.65 3.26
C ASP A 11 0.51 -7.12 4.69
N ILE A 12 0.46 -5.79 4.83
CA ILE A 12 0.34 -5.08 6.11
C ILE A 12 -0.47 -3.81 5.91
N THR A 13 -1.45 -3.58 6.79
CA THR A 13 -2.37 -2.45 6.70
C THR A 13 -2.55 -1.81 8.08
N PRO A 14 -2.31 -0.48 8.23
CA PRO A 14 -2.56 0.21 9.49
C PRO A 14 -4.04 0.21 9.85
N ILE A 15 -4.33 0.09 11.15
CA ILE A 15 -5.66 0.23 11.73
C ILE A 15 -5.57 1.14 12.96
N ASP A 16 -6.71 1.49 13.56
CA ASP A 16 -6.70 2.23 14.82
C ASP A 16 -6.01 1.42 15.92
N GLY A 17 -5.06 2.04 16.62
CA GLY A 17 -4.29 1.41 17.71
C GLY A 17 -3.27 0.35 17.28
N GLY A 18 -3.16 0.04 15.98
CA GLY A 18 -2.36 -1.10 15.53
C GLY A 18 -2.15 -1.21 14.02
N PHE A 19 -1.84 -2.42 13.59
CA PHE A 19 -1.89 -2.81 12.19
C PHE A 19 -2.24 -4.29 12.05
N ILE A 20 -2.94 -4.64 10.97
CA ILE A 20 -3.14 -6.04 10.59
C ILE A 20 -2.09 -6.45 9.58
N TYR A 21 -1.70 -7.72 9.60
CA TYR A 21 -0.78 -8.27 8.61
C TYR A 21 -1.11 -9.71 8.24
N ALA A 22 -0.72 -10.05 7.02
CA ALA A 22 -0.76 -11.39 6.48
C ALA A 22 0.69 -11.90 6.39
N GLU A 23 0.93 -13.07 6.97
CA GLU A 23 2.23 -13.74 7.03
C GLU A 23 2.18 -15.02 6.21
N LYS A 24 3.22 -15.25 5.41
CA LYS A 24 3.46 -16.51 4.71
C LYS A 24 4.19 -17.50 5.62
N LYS A 25 3.63 -18.69 5.79
CA LYS A 25 4.24 -19.80 6.54
C LYS A 25 4.47 -21.00 5.64
N MET A 26 5.71 -21.47 5.63
CA MET A 26 6.06 -22.75 5.02
C MET A 26 5.70 -23.87 6.00
N LEU A 27 4.93 -24.84 5.52
CA LEU A 27 4.56 -26.04 6.25
C LEU A 27 5.61 -27.13 6.01
N GLU A 28 5.69 -28.11 6.91
CA GLU A 28 6.67 -29.21 6.85
C GLU A 28 6.60 -30.02 5.54
N ASN A 29 5.41 -30.09 4.93
CA ASN A 29 5.18 -30.75 3.65
C ASN A 29 5.60 -29.90 2.43
N GLY A 30 6.25 -28.75 2.63
CA GLY A 30 6.68 -27.82 1.58
C GLY A 30 5.56 -26.94 1.02
N SER A 31 4.31 -27.14 1.43
CA SER A 31 3.20 -26.25 1.06
C SER A 31 3.25 -24.94 1.84
N CYS A 32 2.59 -23.91 1.32
CA CYS A 32 2.55 -22.59 1.92
C CYS A 32 1.14 -22.28 2.42
N ARG A 33 1.04 -21.70 3.61
CA ARG A 33 -0.20 -21.16 4.17
C ARG A 33 -0.02 -19.67 4.47
N VAL A 34 -1.08 -18.88 4.22
CA VAL A 34 -1.15 -17.51 4.72
C VAL A 34 -1.93 -17.49 6.05
N SER A 35 -1.36 -16.83 7.04
CA SER A 35 -1.96 -16.60 8.36
C SER A 35 -2.15 -15.10 8.59
N PHE A 36 -3.21 -14.73 9.31
CA PHE A 36 -3.56 -13.33 9.55
C PHE A 36 -3.42 -12.98 11.03
N TYR A 37 -2.94 -11.78 11.30
CA TYR A 37 -2.69 -11.28 12.64
C TYR A 37 -3.10 -9.82 12.77
N SER A 38 -3.43 -9.40 13.99
CA SER A 38 -3.53 -8.01 14.40
C SER A 38 -2.41 -7.73 15.41
N TYR A 39 -1.65 -6.66 15.19
CA TYR A 39 -0.64 -6.14 16.11
C TYR A 39 -1.21 -4.93 16.85
N ASP A 40 -1.17 -4.97 18.18
CA ASP A 40 -1.57 -3.88 19.06
C ASP A 40 -0.34 -3.07 19.48
N CYS A 41 -0.35 -1.76 19.23
CA CYS A 41 0.80 -0.90 19.50
C CYS A 41 1.02 -0.63 21.00
N GLU A 42 -0.03 -0.68 21.82
CA GLU A 42 0.07 -0.38 23.26
C GLU A 42 0.72 -1.55 24.00
N THR A 43 0.25 -2.77 23.72
CA THR A 43 0.69 -4.01 24.35
C THR A 43 1.87 -4.67 23.64
N SER A 44 2.15 -4.28 22.38
CA SER A 44 3.16 -4.90 21.51
C SER A 44 2.91 -6.40 21.26
N ILE A 45 1.64 -6.80 21.24
CA ILE A 45 1.22 -8.20 21.07
C ILE A 45 0.64 -8.39 19.68
N SER A 46 1.04 -9.49 19.02
CA SER A 46 0.37 -10.01 17.82
C SER A 46 -0.65 -11.09 18.19
N THR A 47 -1.90 -10.89 17.80
CA THR A 47 -3.00 -11.85 18.03
C THR A 47 -3.46 -12.43 16.69
N PRO A 48 -3.60 -13.77 16.56
CA PRO A 48 -4.17 -14.37 15.35
C PRO A 48 -5.60 -13.88 15.11
N ILE A 49 -5.93 -13.58 13.86
CA ILE A 49 -7.29 -13.21 13.44
C ILE A 49 -7.75 -14.09 12.28
N THR A 50 -9.06 -14.16 12.09
CA THR A 50 -9.69 -14.86 10.97
C THR A 50 -9.51 -14.10 9.65
N ARG A 51 -9.70 -14.80 8.52
CA ARG A 51 -9.78 -14.16 7.20
C ARG A 51 -10.86 -13.07 7.17
N GLY A 52 -12.01 -13.33 7.79
CA GLY A 52 -13.15 -12.39 7.80
C GLY A 52 -12.80 -11.09 8.53
N GLU A 53 -12.18 -11.19 9.71
CA GLU A 53 -11.71 -10.03 10.48
C GLU A 53 -10.66 -9.23 9.70
N TYR A 54 -9.66 -9.91 9.12
CA TYR A 54 -8.63 -9.25 8.31
C TYR A 54 -9.24 -8.48 7.12
N VAL A 55 -10.18 -9.11 6.39
CA VAL A 55 -10.88 -8.47 5.26
C VAL A 55 -11.72 -7.29 5.73
N SER A 56 -12.41 -7.41 6.86
CA SER A 56 -13.23 -6.34 7.43
C SER A 56 -12.36 -5.15 7.86
N CYS A 57 -11.22 -5.37 8.49
CA CYS A 57 -10.27 -4.33 8.83
C CYS A 57 -9.69 -3.64 7.58
N LYS A 58 -9.30 -4.43 6.56
CA LYS A 58 -8.64 -3.92 5.36
C LYS A 58 -9.57 -3.10 4.45
N PHE A 59 -10.80 -3.56 4.24
CA PHE A 59 -11.74 -2.97 3.27
C PHE A 59 -12.96 -2.29 3.93
N GLY A 60 -13.11 -2.40 5.25
CA GLY A 60 -14.23 -1.85 6.03
C GLY A 60 -15.49 -2.70 6.00
N GLN A 61 -16.63 -2.08 6.30
CA GLN A 61 -17.92 -2.74 6.54
C GLN A 61 -18.35 -3.72 5.43
N ASN A 62 -18.18 -3.33 4.16
CA ASN A 62 -18.53 -4.16 3.00
C ASN A 62 -17.33 -4.93 2.43
N GLY A 63 -16.31 -5.15 3.26
CA GLY A 63 -15.06 -5.77 2.85
C GLY A 63 -15.20 -7.20 2.35
N SER A 64 -16.14 -7.99 2.90
CA SER A 64 -16.41 -9.35 2.41
C SER A 64 -16.83 -9.35 0.95
N ARG A 65 -17.78 -8.49 0.57
CA ARG A 65 -18.24 -8.35 -0.81
C ARG A 65 -17.12 -7.90 -1.74
N ILE A 66 -16.31 -6.92 -1.31
CA ILE A 66 -15.13 -6.47 -2.08
C ILE A 66 -14.15 -7.63 -2.28
N ALA A 67 -13.85 -8.40 -1.23
CA ALA A 67 -12.95 -9.54 -1.33
C ALA A 67 -13.50 -10.63 -2.27
N ASP A 68 -14.81 -10.89 -2.25
CA ASP A 68 -15.43 -11.86 -3.14
C ASP A 68 -15.38 -11.40 -4.61
N GLU A 69 -15.58 -10.10 -4.87
CA GLU A 69 -15.47 -9.48 -6.20
C GLU A 69 -14.02 -9.44 -6.73
N LEU A 70 -13.02 -9.44 -5.84
CA LEU A 70 -11.60 -9.49 -6.20
C LEU A 70 -11.14 -10.91 -6.51
N GLY A 71 -11.71 -11.91 -5.83
CA GLY A 71 -11.38 -13.31 -6.03
C GLY A 71 -11.35 -14.10 -4.73
N GLN A 72 -11.84 -15.34 -4.83
CA GLN A 72 -11.96 -16.25 -3.68
C GLN A 72 -10.64 -16.96 -3.32
N LYS A 73 -9.58 -16.84 -4.14
CA LYS A 73 -8.31 -17.58 -3.97
C LYS A 73 -7.20 -16.77 -3.28
N GLY A 74 -7.51 -15.58 -2.77
CA GLY A 74 -6.56 -14.78 -2.00
C GLY A 74 -6.09 -13.50 -2.69
N GLU A 75 -6.64 -13.16 -3.85
CA GLU A 75 -6.31 -11.95 -4.62
C GLU A 75 -6.49 -10.67 -3.78
N PHE A 76 -7.45 -10.66 -2.85
CA PHE A 76 -7.69 -9.57 -1.90
C PHE A 76 -6.49 -9.24 -1.01
N ILE A 77 -5.54 -10.17 -0.81
CA ILE A 77 -4.32 -9.94 -0.03
C ILE A 77 -3.42 -8.92 -0.75
N PHE A 78 -3.33 -9.01 -2.08
CA PHE A 78 -2.43 -8.18 -2.88
C PHE A 78 -3.07 -6.86 -3.33
N ALA A 79 -4.40 -6.79 -3.35
CA ALA A 79 -5.15 -5.58 -3.64
C ALA A 79 -4.96 -4.53 -2.53
N GLN A 80 -4.36 -3.39 -2.85
CA GLN A 80 -4.19 -2.28 -1.91
C GLN A 80 -5.39 -1.32 -2.02
N PRO A 81 -6.17 -1.14 -0.94
CA PRO A 81 -7.33 -0.26 -0.98
C PRO A 81 -6.97 1.20 -0.66
N THR A 82 -7.75 2.12 -1.22
CA THR A 82 -7.81 3.50 -0.77
C THR A 82 -9.26 4.01 -0.82
N ARG A 83 -9.66 4.79 0.20
CA ARG A 83 -10.98 5.43 0.23
C ARG A 83 -10.98 6.59 -0.74
N PHE A 84 -11.96 6.61 -1.61
CA PHE A 84 -12.11 7.62 -2.66
C PHE A 84 -13.42 8.40 -2.48
N PHE A 85 -13.61 9.41 -3.32
CA PHE A 85 -14.79 10.28 -3.36
C PHE A 85 -16.11 9.49 -3.22
N ASN A 86 -17.09 10.07 -2.49
CA ASN A 86 -18.38 9.46 -2.16
C ASN A 86 -18.30 8.11 -1.41
N ASN A 87 -17.28 7.90 -0.57
CA ASN A 87 -17.04 6.65 0.18
C ASN A 87 -16.84 5.41 -0.70
N CYS A 88 -16.59 5.59 -1.99
CA CYS A 88 -16.16 4.52 -2.87
C CYS A 88 -14.80 3.97 -2.42
N THR A 89 -14.51 2.73 -2.80
CA THR A 89 -13.20 2.12 -2.56
C THR A 89 -12.53 1.87 -3.90
N VAL A 90 -11.30 2.36 -4.06
CA VAL A 90 -10.44 1.93 -5.15
C VAL A 90 -9.51 0.87 -4.62
N THR A 91 -9.30 -0.19 -5.38
CA THR A 91 -8.21 -1.14 -5.15
C THR A 91 -7.31 -1.22 -6.36
N LEU A 92 -6.02 -1.42 -6.11
CA LEU A 92 -5.03 -1.67 -7.14
C LEU A 92 -4.04 -2.72 -6.64
N ASP A 93 -3.82 -3.78 -7.42
CA ASP A 93 -2.84 -4.83 -7.10
C ASP A 93 -1.49 -4.56 -7.78
N ARG A 94 -0.52 -5.46 -7.57
CA ARG A 94 0.83 -5.34 -8.16
C ARG A 94 0.86 -5.55 -9.68
N ALA A 95 -0.16 -6.20 -10.25
CA ALA A 95 -0.30 -6.40 -11.69
C ALA A 95 -0.98 -5.21 -12.38
N GLY A 96 -1.37 -4.18 -11.63
CA GLY A 96 -2.08 -3.02 -12.16
C GLY A 96 -3.58 -3.25 -12.32
N THR A 97 -4.17 -4.27 -11.70
CA THR A 97 -5.62 -4.48 -11.76
C THR A 97 -6.33 -3.40 -10.95
N PHE A 98 -6.87 -2.39 -11.62
CA PHE A 98 -7.70 -1.36 -11.01
C PHE A 98 -9.11 -1.88 -10.81
N SER A 99 -9.70 -1.65 -9.64
CA SER A 99 -11.13 -1.83 -9.40
C SER A 99 -11.70 -0.66 -8.60
N LEU A 100 -12.85 -0.14 -9.03
CA LEU A 100 -13.65 0.85 -8.29
C LEU A 100 -14.91 0.16 -7.76
N PHE A 101 -15.12 0.29 -6.45
CA PHE A 101 -16.26 -0.26 -5.74
C PHE A 101 -17.15 0.83 -5.18
N THR A 102 -18.47 0.63 -5.25
CA THR A 102 -19.44 1.47 -4.54
C THR A 102 -19.27 1.33 -3.03
N PRO A 103 -19.87 2.22 -2.21
CA PRO A 103 -19.88 2.09 -0.76
C PRO A 103 -20.43 0.73 -0.28
N GLU A 104 -21.37 0.14 -1.02
CA GLU A 104 -21.99 -1.17 -0.76
C GLU A 104 -21.10 -2.36 -1.17
N GLY A 105 -19.93 -2.09 -1.75
CA GLY A 105 -18.94 -3.11 -2.14
C GLY A 105 -19.16 -3.73 -3.52
N SER A 106 -20.04 -3.18 -4.36
CA SER A 106 -20.24 -3.68 -5.73
C SER A 106 -19.19 -3.10 -6.68
N CYS A 107 -18.59 -3.92 -7.55
CA CYS A 107 -17.62 -3.42 -8.53
C CYS A 107 -18.33 -2.70 -9.68
N VAL A 108 -17.94 -1.45 -9.96
CA VAL A 108 -18.53 -0.63 -11.05
C VAL A 108 -17.55 -0.32 -12.18
N ARG A 109 -16.25 -0.51 -11.95
CA ARG A 109 -15.23 -0.32 -12.98
C ARG A 109 -14.03 -1.22 -12.69
N ARG A 110 -13.53 -1.93 -13.70
CA ARG A 110 -12.33 -2.76 -13.61
C ARG A 110 -11.56 -2.73 -14.93
N TYR A 111 -10.25 -2.51 -14.85
CA TYR A 111 -9.36 -2.50 -16.02
C TYR A 111 -7.89 -2.63 -15.57
N GLU A 112 -7.02 -2.95 -16.52
CA GLU A 112 -5.58 -2.90 -16.32
C GLU A 112 -5.11 -1.44 -16.36
N PHE A 113 -4.51 -0.98 -15.28
CA PHE A 113 -4.01 0.37 -15.12
C PHE A 113 -2.49 0.40 -15.23
N THR A 114 -2.03 0.80 -16.41
CA THR A 114 -0.60 0.94 -16.73
C THR A 114 -0.22 2.38 -17.02
N TYR A 115 1.06 2.68 -16.84
CA TYR A 115 1.71 3.89 -17.30
C TYR A 115 2.97 3.54 -18.08
N GLN A 116 3.03 3.97 -19.34
CA GLN A 116 4.14 3.64 -20.25
C GLN A 116 4.42 2.13 -20.33
N GLY A 117 3.36 1.32 -20.34
CA GLY A 117 3.45 -0.15 -20.44
C GLY A 117 3.88 -0.86 -19.15
N ALA A 118 4.00 -0.15 -18.02
CA ALA A 118 4.28 -0.75 -16.70
C ALA A 118 3.07 -0.60 -15.76
N PRO A 119 2.80 -1.56 -14.87
CA PRO A 119 1.67 -1.49 -13.95
C PRO A 119 1.82 -0.36 -12.93
N ALA A 120 0.75 0.39 -12.72
CA ALA A 120 0.62 1.27 -11.57
C ALA A 120 0.11 0.46 -10.36
N CYS A 121 0.62 0.72 -9.15
CA CYS A 121 0.17 0.03 -7.94
C CYS A 121 0.21 0.93 -6.68
N ASN A 122 -0.21 0.39 -5.53
CA ASN A 122 -0.28 1.07 -4.22
C ASN A 122 -0.93 2.46 -4.30
N PRO A 123 -2.25 2.54 -4.45
CA PRO A 123 -2.94 3.79 -4.67
C PRO A 123 -3.15 4.53 -3.34
N VAL A 124 -3.05 5.86 -3.38
CA VAL A 124 -3.53 6.73 -2.30
C VAL A 124 -4.37 7.83 -2.92
N ALA A 125 -5.62 7.95 -2.48
CA ALA A 125 -6.50 9.03 -2.89
C ALA A 125 -6.06 10.37 -2.28
N TYR A 126 -6.08 11.41 -3.10
CA TYR A 126 -5.98 12.79 -2.65
C TYR A 126 -6.99 13.61 -3.46
N GLU A 127 -7.93 14.23 -2.75
CA GLU A 127 -9.08 14.91 -3.35
C GLU A 127 -9.84 14.00 -4.32
N LYS A 128 -9.91 14.35 -5.61
CA LYS A 128 -10.60 13.58 -6.67
C LYS A 128 -9.64 12.80 -7.58
N SER A 129 -8.41 12.58 -7.14
CA SER A 129 -7.37 11.90 -7.91
C SER A 129 -6.72 10.78 -7.11
N LEU A 130 -5.98 9.92 -7.81
CA LEU A 130 -5.17 8.87 -7.20
C LEU A 130 -3.70 9.14 -7.46
N TRP A 131 -2.92 9.13 -6.39
CA TRP A 131 -1.49 8.93 -6.51
C TRP A 131 -1.18 7.44 -6.51
N CYS A 132 -0.26 6.99 -7.36
CA CYS A 132 0.17 5.60 -7.47
C CYS A 132 1.67 5.54 -7.72
N VAL A 133 2.33 4.44 -7.32
CA VAL A 133 3.69 4.15 -7.77
C VAL A 133 3.66 3.42 -9.11
N VAL A 134 4.69 3.61 -9.92
CA VAL A 134 4.97 2.83 -11.14
C VAL A 134 6.41 2.33 -11.00
N PRO A 135 6.63 1.15 -10.37
CA PRO A 135 7.96 0.71 -9.94
C PRO A 135 8.97 0.67 -11.09
N GLU A 136 8.61 0.07 -12.22
CA GLU A 136 9.48 -0.09 -13.40
C GLU A 136 9.74 1.21 -14.18
N ARG A 137 9.13 2.32 -13.76
CA ARG A 137 9.35 3.65 -14.36
C ARG A 137 9.98 4.61 -13.37
N ASP A 138 10.38 4.13 -12.19
CA ASP A 138 10.94 4.93 -11.11
C ASP A 138 10.13 6.20 -10.85
N ALA A 139 8.80 6.08 -10.86
CA ALA A 139 7.90 7.22 -10.86
C ALA A 139 6.73 7.03 -9.90
N ILE A 140 6.17 8.16 -9.47
CA ILE A 140 4.79 8.23 -9.00
C ILE A 140 3.96 9.04 -9.99
N ILE A 141 2.69 8.68 -10.13
CA ILE A 141 1.75 9.35 -11.03
C ILE A 141 0.54 9.83 -10.24
N ASN A 142 -0.03 10.97 -10.66
CA ASN A 142 -1.35 11.42 -10.27
C ASN A 142 -2.33 11.12 -11.41
N TYR A 143 -3.42 10.44 -11.11
CA TYR A 143 -4.38 9.94 -12.08
C TYR A 143 -5.79 10.42 -11.77
N SER A 144 -6.46 10.96 -12.79
CA SER A 144 -7.88 11.32 -12.73
C SER A 144 -8.72 10.11 -13.17
N ILE A 145 -9.56 9.62 -12.26
CA ILE A 145 -10.51 8.53 -12.56
C ILE A 145 -11.60 9.02 -13.53
N ASP A 146 -12.00 10.29 -13.41
CA ASP A 146 -13.08 10.88 -14.22
C ASP A 146 -12.61 11.13 -15.66
N GLU A 147 -11.40 11.69 -15.82
CA GLU A 147 -10.82 11.96 -17.14
C GLU A 147 -10.10 10.75 -17.74
N ALA A 148 -9.96 9.66 -16.98
CA ALA A 148 -9.25 8.45 -17.35
C ALA A 148 -7.83 8.72 -17.89
N ARG A 149 -7.10 9.66 -17.27
CA ARG A 149 -5.74 10.04 -17.70
C ARG A 149 -4.83 10.40 -16.54
N VAL A 150 -3.53 10.26 -16.77
CA VAL A 150 -2.48 10.77 -15.88
C VAL A 150 -2.43 12.28 -16.00
N LEU A 151 -2.57 12.96 -14.86
CA LEU A 151 -2.49 14.41 -14.73
C LEU A 151 -1.05 14.89 -14.51
N LEU A 152 -0.27 14.13 -13.74
CA LEU A 152 1.11 14.47 -13.39
C LEU A 152 1.94 13.20 -13.21
N ARG A 153 3.23 13.30 -13.54
CA ARG A 153 4.26 12.32 -13.21
C ARG A 153 5.39 13.02 -12.46
N ILE A 154 5.88 12.38 -11.40
CA ILE A 154 7.09 12.79 -10.69
C ILE A 154 8.07 11.62 -10.71
N GLY A 155 9.35 11.90 -11.02
CA GLY A 155 10.36 10.87 -11.25
C GLY A 155 10.38 10.34 -12.68
N GLY A 156 11.15 9.26 -12.88
CA GLY A 156 11.46 8.64 -14.16
C GLY A 156 12.53 9.39 -14.97
N GLY A 157 13.05 8.73 -16.01
CA GLY A 157 14.07 9.29 -16.92
C GLY A 157 15.51 9.11 -16.43
N ALA A 158 16.46 9.86 -17.02
CA ALA A 158 17.90 9.66 -16.83
C ALA A 158 18.43 10.00 -15.42
N GLN A 159 17.71 10.83 -14.65
CA GLN A 159 18.01 11.16 -13.26
C GLN A 159 16.74 11.06 -12.44
N SER A 160 16.32 9.83 -12.14
CA SER A 160 15.09 9.62 -11.38
C SER A 160 15.26 10.00 -9.91
N ALA A 161 14.25 10.69 -9.37
CA ALA A 161 14.14 10.96 -7.95
C ALA A 161 13.86 9.69 -7.13
N PHE A 162 13.36 8.63 -7.77
CA PHE A 162 13.00 7.37 -7.14
C PHE A 162 13.83 6.22 -7.71
N SER A 163 13.87 5.12 -6.97
CA SER A 163 14.58 3.91 -7.37
C SER A 163 13.77 2.70 -6.93
N TYR A 164 13.01 2.15 -7.88
CA TYR A 164 12.00 1.12 -7.74
C TYR A 164 11.02 1.41 -6.58
N PRO A 165 10.16 2.44 -6.72
CA PRO A 165 9.21 2.80 -5.67
C PRO A 165 8.16 1.70 -5.48
N THR A 166 7.99 1.19 -4.26
CA THR A 166 7.12 0.03 -3.97
C THR A 166 5.80 0.40 -3.34
N SER A 167 5.75 1.49 -2.58
CA SER A 167 4.54 1.96 -1.95
C SER A 167 4.61 3.44 -1.63
N ILE A 168 3.44 4.03 -1.42
CA ILE A 168 3.26 5.40 -1.00
C ILE A 168 2.31 5.49 0.20
N THR A 169 2.55 6.47 1.06
CA THR A 169 1.63 6.83 2.15
C THR A 169 1.48 8.34 2.22
N LEU A 170 0.23 8.82 2.28
CA LEU A 170 -0.08 10.24 2.40
C LEU A 170 -0.24 10.61 3.87
N ILE A 171 0.56 11.55 4.35
CA ILE A 171 0.43 12.12 5.70
C ILE A 171 0.54 13.64 5.57
N ARG A 172 -0.52 14.36 5.97
CA ARG A 172 -0.55 15.83 6.06
C ARG A 172 0.00 16.53 4.80
N GLY A 173 -0.48 16.14 3.62
CA GLY A 173 -0.08 16.75 2.35
C GLY A 173 1.30 16.32 1.82
N ASN A 174 1.97 15.37 2.46
CA ASN A 174 3.21 14.76 1.98
C ASN A 174 2.97 13.31 1.59
N ILE A 175 3.44 12.92 0.41
CA ILE A 175 3.53 11.52 0.01
C ILE A 175 4.91 11.00 0.42
N TYR A 176 4.93 9.96 1.26
CA TYR A 176 6.12 9.22 1.63
C TYR A 176 6.26 8.04 0.68
N VAL A 177 7.31 8.06 -0.14
CA VAL A 177 7.60 7.06 -1.18
C VAL A 177 8.68 6.11 -0.68
N CYS A 178 8.35 4.83 -0.54
CA CYS A 178 9.33 3.78 -0.22
C CYS A 178 10.06 3.35 -1.49
N ASN A 179 11.38 3.42 -1.49
CA ASN A 179 12.22 3.06 -2.63
C ASN A 179 13.03 1.81 -2.30
N ARG A 180 12.71 0.71 -2.97
CA ARG A 180 13.32 -0.59 -2.72
C ARG A 180 14.81 -0.59 -2.97
N ASP A 181 15.25 -0.02 -4.09
CA ASP A 181 16.62 -0.24 -4.57
C ASP A 181 17.60 0.81 -4.02
N SER A 182 17.10 1.98 -3.61
CA SER A 182 17.92 3.01 -2.93
C SER A 182 17.88 2.93 -1.39
N HIS A 183 17.09 2.01 -0.84
CA HIS A 183 16.88 1.84 0.61
C HIS A 183 16.40 3.13 1.31
N LYS A 184 15.65 3.97 0.60
CA LYS A 184 15.23 5.29 1.09
C LYS A 184 13.71 5.43 1.15
N ILE A 185 13.24 6.13 2.17
CA ILE A 185 11.96 6.82 2.11
C ILE A 185 12.23 8.25 1.68
N ARG A 186 11.53 8.72 0.66
CA ARG A 186 11.56 10.11 0.20
C ARG A 186 10.19 10.73 0.37
N THR A 187 10.13 12.03 0.60
CA THR A 187 8.86 12.77 0.65
C THR A 187 8.62 13.54 -0.63
N VAL A 188 7.36 13.71 -1.01
CA VAL A 188 6.90 14.61 -2.06
C VAL A 188 5.81 15.51 -1.48
N GLN A 189 6.05 16.81 -1.45
CA GLN A 189 5.09 17.78 -0.94
C GLN A 189 4.01 18.06 -1.99
N ILE A 190 2.77 17.61 -1.73
CA ILE A 190 1.63 17.83 -2.64
C ILE A 190 0.63 18.85 -2.10
N GLY A 191 0.59 19.11 -0.79
CA GLY A 191 -0.46 19.95 -0.17
C GLY A 191 -0.43 21.43 -0.59
N ASN A 192 0.71 21.94 -1.04
CA ASN A 192 0.88 23.29 -1.56
C ASN A 192 1.36 23.30 -3.03
N ASN A 193 1.29 22.15 -3.71
CA ASN A 193 1.70 21.98 -5.11
C ASN A 193 3.16 22.37 -5.44
N THR A 194 4.09 22.37 -4.47
CA THR A 194 5.51 22.61 -4.77
C THR A 194 6.19 21.38 -5.38
N TYR A 195 5.71 20.18 -5.06
CA TYR A 195 6.29 18.91 -5.47
C TYR A 195 7.77 18.75 -5.09
N ALA A 196 8.19 19.48 -4.04
CA ALA A 196 9.53 19.37 -3.49
C ALA A 196 9.79 17.94 -3.02
N ILE A 197 10.99 17.44 -3.30
CA ILE A 197 11.43 16.08 -2.97
C ILE A 197 12.59 16.14 -1.99
N ASP A 198 12.44 15.47 -0.86
CA ASP A 198 13.46 15.39 0.18
C ASP A 198 13.72 13.93 0.56
N ASP A 199 14.94 13.64 1.01
CA ASP A 199 15.27 12.37 1.66
C ASP A 199 14.71 12.40 3.09
N TYR A 200 13.81 11.47 3.42
CA TYR A 200 13.21 11.38 4.75
C TYR A 200 14.01 10.44 5.66
N ARG A 201 14.33 9.24 5.15
CA ARG A 201 15.05 8.22 5.92
C ARG A 201 15.80 7.27 5.00
N THR A 202 16.95 6.77 5.48
CA THR A 202 17.77 5.75 4.79
C THR A 202 17.90 4.51 5.67
N PHE A 203 17.88 3.34 5.03
CA PHE A 203 18.04 2.02 5.64
C PHE A 203 19.24 1.29 5.04
N ASN A 204 19.68 0.22 5.71
CA ASN A 204 20.74 -0.64 5.20
C ASN A 204 20.22 -1.78 4.30
N GLU A 205 18.90 -1.85 4.11
CA GLU A 205 18.20 -2.89 3.37
C GLU A 205 16.96 -2.28 2.68
N PRO A 206 16.34 -2.99 1.72
CA PRO A 206 15.16 -2.51 1.02
C PRO A 206 14.00 -2.16 1.95
N VAL A 207 13.33 -1.04 1.65
CA VAL A 207 12.09 -0.61 2.33
C VAL A 207 10.91 -0.79 1.39
N TYR A 208 9.91 -1.55 1.83
CA TYR A 208 8.76 -1.92 1.02
C TYR A 208 7.52 -1.11 1.34
N LYS A 209 7.28 -0.80 2.63
CA LYS A 209 6.13 -0.02 3.10
C LYS A 209 6.47 0.83 4.31
N TYR A 210 5.93 2.02 4.36
CA TYR A 210 6.01 2.94 5.51
C TYR A 210 4.60 3.38 5.86
N PHE A 211 4.29 3.46 7.15
CA PHE A 211 3.00 3.94 7.62
C PHE A 211 3.10 4.46 9.06
N ARG A 212 2.05 5.14 9.51
CA ARG A 212 1.94 5.65 10.88
C ARG A 212 0.71 5.11 11.57
N VAL A 213 0.83 4.91 12.88
CA VAL A 213 -0.28 4.59 13.78
C VAL A 213 -0.16 5.55 14.97
N GLY A 214 -1.08 6.51 15.07
CA GLY A 214 -0.94 7.62 16.02
C GLY A 214 0.38 8.37 15.84
N SER A 215 1.15 8.50 16.90
CA SER A 215 2.48 9.13 16.87
C SER A 215 3.59 8.21 16.34
N ARG A 216 3.38 6.89 16.34
CA ARG A 216 4.39 5.89 15.99
C ARG A 216 4.51 5.70 14.49
N GLU A 217 5.70 5.32 14.07
CA GLU A 217 6.07 5.15 12.67
C GLU A 217 6.65 3.77 12.45
N TYR A 218 6.26 3.15 11.33
CA TYR A 218 6.66 1.79 11.01
C TYR A 218 7.20 1.69 9.60
N ALA A 219 8.18 0.82 9.42
CA ALA A 219 8.68 0.41 8.12
C ALA A 219 8.68 -1.11 7.99
N LEU A 220 8.14 -1.61 6.89
CA LEU A 220 8.36 -2.97 6.41
C LEU A 220 9.65 -2.97 5.59
N LEU A 221 10.66 -3.65 6.13
CA LEU A 221 11.94 -3.91 5.49
C LEU A 221 11.99 -5.38 5.03
N ASP A 222 13.06 -5.75 4.33
CA ASP A 222 13.28 -7.13 3.88
C ASP A 222 13.34 -8.13 5.04
N SER A 223 13.95 -7.73 6.16
CA SER A 223 14.15 -8.53 7.35
C SER A 223 13.00 -8.49 8.38
N GLY A 224 11.92 -7.76 8.08
CA GLY A 224 10.71 -7.70 8.91
C GLY A 224 10.16 -6.29 9.14
N VAL A 225 9.33 -6.13 10.17
CA VAL A 225 8.69 -4.85 10.50
C VAL A 225 9.43 -4.17 11.65
N TYR A 226 9.67 -2.87 11.50
CA TYR A 226 10.41 -2.05 12.45
C TYR A 226 9.57 -0.85 12.88
N GLU A 227 9.63 -0.53 14.18
CA GLU A 227 9.26 0.80 14.69
C GLU A 227 10.48 1.72 14.53
N ILE A 228 10.29 2.88 13.88
CA ILE A 228 11.37 3.72 13.34
C ILE A 228 11.45 5.12 13.96
#